data_AF-A0A8T2ASA2-F1
#
_entry.id   AF-A0A8T2ASA2-F1
#
_cell.length_a   1.000
_cell.length_b   1.000
_cell.length_c   1.000
_cell.angle_alpha   90.00
_cell.angle_beta   90.00
_cell.angle_gamma   90.00
#
_symmetry.space_group_name_H-M   'P 1'
#
loop_
_entity.id
_entity.type
_entity.pdbx_description
1 polymer ?
#
loop_
_entity_poly.entity_id
_entity_poly.type
_entity_poly.pdbx_seq_one_letter_code
_entity_poly.pdbx_strand_id
1 'polypeptide(L)'
;MGIQNILWQVAKKAFTGSIIGLTISDRCCSVVPVRGDSMSPTFNPQRNSHLDDYVLVDKFCLKDYKFARGDVVVFSSPTNFGDRYIKRIVGMPGEWISSSRDVIRVPEGHCWVEGDNKTSSLDSRTFGPIPLGLIQGRVTRVLWPPQRISKIGQ
;
A
#
# COMPACT_ATOMS: atom_id res chain seq x y z
N MET A 1 -21.09 -29.03 -36.46
CA MET A 1 -21.81 -28.44 -35.30
C MET A 1 -21.00 -28.35 -33.99
N GLY A 2 -19.75 -28.86 -33.91
CA GLY A 2 -18.99 -28.89 -32.64
C GLY A 2 -18.10 -27.68 -32.35
N ILE A 3 -17.43 -27.11 -33.36
CA ILE A 3 -16.34 -26.13 -33.14
C ILE A 3 -16.86 -24.74 -32.69
N GLN A 4 -17.95 -24.26 -33.29
CA GLN A 4 -18.57 -22.98 -32.92
C GLN A 4 -19.10 -22.98 -31.47
N ASN A 5 -19.68 -24.10 -31.02
CA ASN A 5 -20.15 -24.25 -29.64
C ASN A 5 -18.99 -24.26 -28.65
N ILE A 6 -17.88 -24.95 -28.97
CA ILE A 6 -16.67 -24.96 -28.14
C ILE A 6 -16.06 -23.55 -28.04
N LEU A 7 -15.87 -22.87 -29.17
CA LEU A 7 -15.36 -21.49 -29.21
C LEU A 7 -16.21 -20.53 -28.39
N TRP A 8 -17.53 -20.61 -28.52
CA TRP A 8 -18.47 -19.79 -27.75
C TRP A 8 -18.40 -20.05 -26.24
N GLN A 9 -18.24 -21.31 -25.82
CA GLN A 9 -18.08 -21.67 -24.41
C GLN A 9 -16.75 -21.16 -23.84
N VAL A 10 -15.66 -21.27 -24.59
CA VAL A 10 -14.36 -20.72 -24.20
C VAL A 10 -14.42 -19.20 -24.10
N ALA A 11 -15.01 -18.53 -25.09
CA ALA A 11 -15.16 -17.07 -25.09
C ALA A 11 -16.00 -16.57 -23.90
N LYS A 12 -17.14 -17.22 -23.60
CA LYS A 12 -17.97 -16.90 -22.42
C LYS A 12 -17.19 -17.05 -21.12
N LYS A 13 -16.47 -18.16 -20.94
CA LYS A 13 -15.67 -18.40 -19.73
C LYS A 13 -14.54 -17.38 -19.59
N ALA A 14 -13.87 -17.03 -20.69
CA ALA A 14 -12.82 -16.01 -20.71
C ALA A 14 -13.38 -14.64 -20.34
N PHE A 15 -14.52 -14.22 -20.92
CA PHE A 15 -15.15 -12.94 -20.61
C PHE A 15 -15.56 -12.84 -19.14
N THR A 16 -16.27 -13.85 -18.62
CA THR A 16 -16.67 -13.88 -17.21
C THR A 16 -15.44 -13.91 -16.28
N GLY A 17 -14.42 -14.70 -16.63
CA GLY A 17 -13.16 -14.76 -15.89
C GLY A 17 -12.44 -13.42 -15.84
N SER A 18 -12.41 -12.67 -16.96
CA SER A 18 -11.82 -11.34 -17.03
C SER A 18 -12.57 -10.33 -16.16
N ILE A 19 -13.90 -10.31 -16.17
CA ILE A 19 -14.70 -9.42 -15.29
C ILE A 19 -14.43 -9.73 -13.82
N ILE A 20 -14.42 -11.01 -13.45
CA ILE A 20 -14.12 -11.45 -12.09
C ILE A 20 -12.70 -11.03 -11.70
N GLY A 21 -11.71 -11.26 -12.58
CA GLY A 21 -10.32 -10.88 -12.36
C GLY A 21 -10.14 -9.37 -12.18
N LEU A 22 -10.79 -8.56 -13.02
CA LEU A 22 -10.82 -7.10 -12.91
C LEU A 22 -11.45 -6.67 -11.58
N THR A 23 -12.59 -7.26 -11.21
CA THR A 23 -13.28 -6.93 -9.95
C THR A 23 -12.43 -7.27 -8.74
N ILE A 24 -11.75 -8.42 -8.74
CA ILE A 24 -10.85 -8.84 -7.67
C ILE A 24 -9.64 -7.90 -7.59
N SER A 25 -9.01 -7.58 -8.72
CA SER A 25 -7.86 -6.66 -8.78
C SER A 25 -8.23 -5.25 -8.29
N ASP A 26 -9.43 -4.79 -8.64
CA ASP A 26 -9.93 -3.48 -8.21
C ASP A 26 -10.26 -3.46 -6.71
N ARG A 27 -10.99 -4.46 -6.22
CA ARG A 27 -11.61 -4.45 -4.87
C ARG A 27 -10.85 -5.17 -3.78
N CYS A 28 -10.03 -6.17 -4.10
CA CYS A 28 -9.50 -7.12 -3.12
C CYS A 28 -8.02 -6.90 -2.85
N CYS A 29 -7.20 -6.97 -3.89
CA CYS A 29 -5.75 -6.89 -3.74
C CYS A 29 -5.05 -6.42 -5.01
N SER A 30 -3.86 -5.85 -4.84
CA SER A 30 -2.98 -5.46 -5.95
C SER A 30 -1.52 -5.69 -5.61
N VAL A 31 -0.70 -6.00 -6.61
CA VAL A 31 0.75 -6.11 -6.45
C VAL A 31 1.38 -4.78 -6.87
N VAL A 32 2.20 -4.19 -6.00
CA VAL A 32 2.81 -2.87 -6.21
C VAL A 32 4.32 -2.96 -6.03
N PRO A 33 5.13 -2.42 -6.95
CA PRO A 33 6.57 -2.29 -6.73
C PRO A 33 6.87 -1.17 -5.71
N VAL A 34 7.78 -1.43 -4.78
CA VAL A 34 8.30 -0.45 -3.83
C VAL A 34 9.58 0.11 -4.39
N ARG A 35 9.61 1.43 -4.63
CA ARG A 35 10.79 2.13 -5.16
C ARG A 35 11.32 3.14 -4.16
N GLY A 36 12.64 3.24 -4.11
CA GLY A 36 13.38 4.18 -3.27
C GLY A 36 13.67 3.69 -1.85
N ASP A 37 14.39 4.51 -1.10
CA ASP A 37 15.03 4.15 0.18
C ASP A 37 14.21 4.50 1.42
N SER A 38 13.05 5.16 1.25
CA SER A 38 12.32 5.76 2.36
C SER A 38 11.72 4.77 3.36
N MET A 39 11.57 3.51 2.96
CA MET A 39 11.10 2.41 3.80
C MET A 39 12.20 1.40 4.13
N SER A 40 13.47 1.73 3.89
CA SER A 40 14.60 0.93 4.34
C SER A 40 14.70 0.98 5.88
N PRO A 41 14.98 -0.14 6.58
CA PRO A 41 15.40 -1.45 6.05
C PRO A 41 14.26 -2.43 5.72
N THR A 42 12.99 -2.09 6.00
CA THR A 42 11.86 -3.01 5.78
C THR A 42 11.69 -3.38 4.31
N PHE A 43 11.79 -2.39 3.42
CA PHE A 43 11.80 -2.58 1.97
C PHE A 43 13.10 -2.07 1.39
N ASN A 44 13.56 -2.72 0.32
CA ASN A 44 14.80 -2.40 -0.41
C ASN A 44 16.01 -2.10 0.51
N PRO A 45 16.42 -3.03 1.41
CA PRO A 45 17.52 -2.79 2.35
C PRO A 45 18.89 -2.69 1.66
N GLN A 46 19.03 -3.25 0.45
CA GLN A 46 20.28 -3.24 -0.29
C GLN A 46 20.24 -2.18 -1.39
N ARG A 47 20.90 -1.04 -1.13
CA ARG A 47 20.98 0.13 -2.01
C ARG A 47 21.55 -0.16 -3.41
N ASN A 48 22.29 -1.25 -3.57
CA ASN A 48 22.96 -1.65 -4.82
C ASN A 48 22.29 -2.85 -5.51
N SER A 49 21.16 -3.35 -4.98
CA SER A 49 20.42 -4.42 -5.66
C SER A 49 19.55 -3.80 -6.73
N HIS A 50 19.71 -4.22 -7.99
CA HIS A 50 18.86 -3.79 -9.11
C HIS A 50 17.41 -4.31 -9.02
N LEU A 51 17.02 -4.94 -7.90
CA LEU A 51 15.72 -5.59 -7.73
C LEU A 51 14.85 -4.80 -6.75
N ASP A 52 13.77 -4.22 -7.28
CA ASP A 52 12.70 -3.62 -6.49
C ASP A 52 11.88 -4.71 -5.79
N ASP A 53 11.47 -4.45 -4.54
CA ASP A 53 10.48 -5.27 -3.85
C ASP A 53 9.11 -5.15 -4.49
N TYR A 54 8.43 -6.27 -4.69
CA TYR A 54 7.01 -6.27 -5.01
C TYR A 54 6.22 -6.69 -3.80
N VAL A 55 5.25 -5.86 -3.41
CA VAL A 55 4.42 -6.08 -2.24
C VAL A 55 2.98 -6.35 -2.61
N LEU A 56 2.33 -7.20 -1.80
CA LEU A 56 0.90 -7.43 -1.86
C LEU A 56 0.18 -6.39 -1.01
N VAL A 57 -0.67 -5.61 -1.66
CA VAL A 57 -1.55 -4.62 -1.04
C VAL A 57 -2.95 -5.24 -0.91
N ASP A 58 -3.42 -5.35 0.33
CA ASP A 58 -4.79 -5.68 0.70
C ASP A 58 -5.65 -4.41 0.65
N LYS A 59 -6.74 -4.46 -0.10
CA LYS A 59 -7.71 -3.37 -0.25
C LYS A 59 -8.99 -3.61 0.54
N PHE A 60 -9.20 -4.81 1.11
CA PHE A 60 -10.38 -5.08 1.92
C PHE A 60 -10.41 -4.23 3.19
N CYS A 61 -9.24 -3.86 3.73
CA CYS A 61 -9.14 -2.96 4.88
C CYS A 61 -9.77 -1.57 4.64
N LEU A 62 -9.98 -1.17 3.38
CA LEU A 62 -10.61 0.10 3.02
C LEU A 62 -12.12 0.14 3.27
N LYS A 63 -12.80 -1.00 3.36
CA LYS A 63 -14.26 -1.03 3.58
C LYS A 63 -14.66 -0.47 4.94
N ASP A 64 -13.88 -0.83 5.96
CA ASP A 64 -14.14 -0.46 7.35
C ASP A 64 -13.08 0.50 7.91
N TYR A 65 -12.13 0.95 7.07
CA TYR A 65 -10.95 1.72 7.47
C TYR A 65 -10.21 1.12 8.69
N LYS A 66 -10.12 -0.22 8.71
CA LYS A 66 -9.50 -1.00 9.80
C LYS A 66 -7.98 -0.95 9.69
N PHE A 67 -7.43 0.20 10.06
CA PHE A 67 -6.00 0.45 10.17
C PHE A 67 -5.56 0.49 11.63
N ALA A 68 -4.33 0.08 11.88
CA ALA A 68 -3.71 0.14 13.19
C ALA A 68 -2.31 0.76 13.11
N ARG A 69 -1.78 1.18 14.27
CA ARG A 69 -0.38 1.57 14.38
C ARG A 69 0.52 0.43 13.91
N GLY A 70 1.57 0.78 13.18
CA GLY A 70 2.52 -0.17 12.62
C GLY A 70 2.14 -0.70 11.24
N ASP A 71 0.90 -0.53 10.78
CA ASP A 71 0.50 -0.91 9.43
C ASP A 71 1.30 -0.13 8.39
N VAL A 72 1.76 -0.84 7.37
CA VAL A 72 2.35 -0.22 6.18
C VAL A 72 1.24 0.01 5.17
N VAL A 73 1.10 1.24 4.69
CA VAL A 73 0.02 1.63 3.78
C VAL A 73 0.56 2.27 2.51
N VAL A 74 -0.14 2.02 1.42
CA VAL A 74 0.04 2.74 0.15
C VAL A 74 -1.03 3.80 0.07
N PHE A 75 -0.66 5.04 -0.24
CA PHE A 75 -1.60 6.16 -0.33
C PHE A 75 -1.21 7.13 -1.46
N SER A 76 -2.20 7.88 -1.95
CA SER A 76 -1.96 8.97 -2.91
C SER A 76 -1.29 10.15 -2.21
N SER A 77 -0.27 10.75 -2.84
CA SER A 77 0.40 11.94 -2.31
C SER A 77 -0.60 13.09 -2.11
N PRO A 78 -0.57 13.78 -0.96
CA PRO A 78 -1.47 14.90 -0.69
C PRO A 78 -1.14 16.13 -1.55
N THR A 79 0.09 16.23 -2.07
CA THR A 79 0.56 17.37 -2.88
C THR A 79 0.38 17.12 -4.37
N ASN A 80 0.60 15.88 -4.83
CA ASN A 80 0.48 15.51 -6.24
C ASN A 80 -0.29 14.19 -6.38
N PHE A 81 -1.57 14.28 -6.76
CA PHE A 81 -2.46 13.11 -6.85
C PHE A 81 -2.00 12.02 -7.83
N GLY A 82 -1.06 12.30 -8.73
CA GLY A 82 -0.46 11.31 -9.62
C GLY A 82 0.54 10.36 -8.93
N ASP A 83 1.12 10.78 -7.80
CA ASP A 83 2.18 10.05 -7.11
C ASP A 83 1.62 9.18 -5.99
N ARG A 84 2.20 7.99 -5.82
CA ARG A 84 1.86 7.06 -4.74
C ARG A 84 3.03 6.91 -3.79
N TYR A 85 2.74 6.97 -2.49
CA TYR A 85 3.72 6.75 -1.44
C TYR A 85 3.38 5.51 -0.62
N ILE A 86 4.43 4.91 -0.07
CA ILE A 86 4.36 3.80 0.89
C ILE A 86 5.03 4.26 2.18
N LYS A 87 4.28 4.23 3.27
CA LYS A 87 4.73 4.66 4.62
C LYS A 87 4.12 3.78 5.69
N ARG A 88 4.66 3.85 6.89
CA ARG A 88 4.13 3.18 8.08
C ARG A 88 3.25 4.14 8.87
N ILE A 89 2.09 3.67 9.32
CA ILE A 89 1.23 4.40 10.25
C ILE A 89 1.92 4.43 11.61
N VAL A 90 2.26 5.63 12.06
CA VAL A 90 2.85 5.88 13.38
C VAL A 90 1.82 6.49 14.32
N GLY A 91 0.73 7.11 13.85
CA GLY A 91 -0.32 7.66 14.70
C GLY A 91 -1.71 7.53 14.11
N MET A 92 -2.69 7.23 14.96
CA MET A 92 -4.10 7.07 14.62
C MET A 92 -4.92 8.31 15.01
N PRO A 93 -6.16 8.48 14.49
CA PRO A 93 -7.05 9.58 14.87
C PRO A 93 -7.14 9.77 16.39
N GLY A 94 -7.00 11.01 16.85
CA GLY A 94 -7.08 11.38 18.25
C GLY A 94 -5.80 11.18 19.08
N GLU A 95 -4.80 10.47 18.56
CA GLU A 95 -3.52 10.27 19.24
C GLU A 95 -2.62 11.52 19.21
N TRP A 96 -1.75 11.63 20.21
CA TRP A 96 -0.72 12.66 20.27
C TRP A 96 0.62 12.10 19.78
N ILE A 97 1.22 12.79 18.82
CA ILE A 97 2.52 12.43 18.25
C ILE A 97 3.52 13.54 18.57
N SER A 98 4.65 13.16 19.17
CA SER A 98 5.77 14.06 19.36
C SER A 98 6.60 14.09 18.09
N SER A 99 6.49 15.18 17.34
CA SER A 99 7.44 15.49 16.28
C SER A 99 8.65 16.22 16.87
N SER A 100 9.73 16.35 16.10
CA SER A 100 10.98 16.97 16.57
C SER A 100 10.82 18.44 16.99
N ARG A 101 9.75 19.10 16.55
CA ARG A 101 9.50 20.54 16.78
C ARG A 101 8.28 20.79 17.66
N ASP A 102 7.25 19.93 17.54
CA ASP A 102 5.94 20.16 18.15
C ASP A 102 5.27 18.84 18.55
N VAL A 103 4.35 18.93 19.51
CA VAL A 103 3.44 17.84 19.87
C VAL A 103 2.11 18.09 19.14
N ILE A 104 1.79 17.22 18.19
CA ILE A 104 0.63 17.36 17.30
C ILE A 104 -0.40 16.30 17.66
N ARG A 105 -1.66 16.71 17.85
CA ARG A 105 -2.79 15.77 17.91
C ARG A 105 -3.24 15.43 16.50
N VAL A 106 -3.33 14.15 16.19
CA VAL A 106 -3.84 13.67 14.90
C VAL A 106 -5.34 13.97 14.82
N PRO A 107 -5.82 14.73 13.81
CA PRO A 107 -7.23 15.03 13.67
C PRO A 107 -8.07 13.77 13.41
N GLU A 108 -9.37 13.85 13.70
CA GLU A 108 -10.30 12.78 13.36
C GLU A 108 -10.30 12.49 11.85
N GLY A 109 -10.38 11.21 11.49
CA GLY A 109 -10.32 10.76 10.09
C GLY A 109 -8.95 10.90 9.42
N HIS A 110 -7.91 11.27 10.16
CA HIS A 110 -6.53 11.38 9.65
C HIS A 110 -5.60 10.38 10.34
N CYS A 111 -4.48 10.05 9.72
CA CYS A 111 -3.39 9.31 10.34
C CYS A 111 -2.05 10.02 10.13
N TRP A 112 -1.12 9.74 11.04
CA TRP A 112 0.27 10.19 10.94
C TRP A 112 1.11 9.05 10.36
N VAL A 113 1.80 9.30 9.25
CA VAL A 113 2.60 8.30 8.56
C VAL A 113 4.06 8.71 8.47
N GLU A 114 4.97 7.78 8.69
CA GLU A 114 6.42 7.98 8.56
C GLU A 114 7.08 6.89 7.74
N GLY A 115 8.18 7.23 7.09
CA GLY A 115 9.05 6.24 6.48
C GLY A 115 9.96 5.61 7.52
N ASP A 116 10.25 4.31 7.36
CA ASP A 116 11.19 3.61 8.25
C ASP A 116 12.61 4.24 8.17
N ASN A 117 12.97 4.79 7.01
CA ASN A 117 14.19 5.55 6.82
C ASN A 117 13.97 7.05 7.03
N LYS A 118 14.22 7.52 8.26
CA LYS A 118 13.98 8.91 8.65
C LYS A 118 14.76 9.95 7.86
N THR A 119 15.92 9.60 7.29
CA THR A 119 16.83 10.53 6.58
C THR A 119 16.45 10.75 5.12
N SER A 120 15.69 9.84 4.51
CA SER A 120 15.35 9.85 3.08
C SER A 120 13.84 9.75 2.84
N SER A 121 13.03 10.17 3.83
CA SER A 121 11.58 10.05 3.75
C SER A 121 10.91 11.41 3.69
N LEU A 122 10.15 11.64 2.62
CA LEU A 122 9.08 12.64 2.57
C LEU A 122 7.82 12.01 3.19
N ASP A 123 7.43 12.47 4.37
CA ASP A 123 6.32 11.90 5.15
C ASP A 123 5.59 12.95 5.99
N SER A 124 4.77 12.53 6.98
CA SER A 124 3.96 13.44 7.78
C SER A 124 4.78 14.48 8.56
N ARG A 125 6.08 14.26 8.78
CA ARG A 125 6.97 15.29 9.36
C ARG A 125 7.13 16.51 8.45
N THR A 126 6.86 16.36 7.15
CA THR A 126 6.94 17.42 6.15
C THR A 126 5.57 17.97 5.75
N PHE A 127 4.59 17.10 5.47
CA PHE A 127 3.27 17.52 4.98
C PHE A 127 2.14 17.42 6.02
N GLY A 128 2.42 16.94 7.23
CA GLY A 128 1.43 16.76 8.29
C GLY A 128 0.64 15.44 8.22
N PRO A 129 -0.40 15.28 9.05
CA PRO A 129 -1.25 14.09 9.02
C PRO A 129 -2.05 14.02 7.70
N ILE A 130 -2.31 12.82 7.21
CA ILE A 130 -3.05 12.60 5.95
C ILE A 130 -4.45 12.05 6.22
N PRO A 131 -5.45 12.41 5.40
CA PRO A 131 -6.77 11.79 5.48
C PRO A 131 -6.69 10.28 5.22
N LEU A 132 -7.40 9.48 6.03
CA LEU A 132 -7.53 8.03 5.82
C LEU A 132 -8.09 7.69 4.43
N GLY A 133 -8.88 8.60 3.83
CA GLY A 133 -9.41 8.47 2.47
C GLY A 133 -8.35 8.49 1.35
N LEU A 134 -7.12 8.95 1.61
CA LEU A 134 -6.03 8.87 0.63
C LEU A 134 -5.39 7.48 0.58
N ILE A 135 -5.64 6.62 1.57
CA ILE A 135 -5.07 5.28 1.64
C ILE A 135 -5.72 4.40 0.56
N GLN A 136 -4.88 3.78 -0.26
CA GLN A 136 -5.25 2.86 -1.33
C GLN A 136 -5.21 1.39 -0.89
N GLY A 137 -4.60 1.10 0.26
CA GLY A 137 -4.61 -0.23 0.88
C GLY A 137 -3.43 -0.45 1.84
N ARG A 138 -3.45 -1.60 2.51
CA ARG A 138 -2.42 -2.02 3.47
C ARG A 138 -1.49 -3.06 2.84
N VAL A 139 -0.20 -2.89 3.02
CA VAL A 139 0.81 -3.89 2.62
C VAL A 139 0.82 -5.05 3.61
N THR A 140 0.67 -6.27 3.10
CA THR A 140 0.58 -7.49 3.92
C THR A 140 1.73 -8.46 3.72
N ARG A 141 2.37 -8.47 2.54
CA ARG A 141 3.45 -9.39 2.20
C ARG A 141 4.41 -8.78 1.19
N VAL A 142 5.67 -9.18 1.25
CA VAL A 142 6.62 -9.09 0.13
C VAL A 142 6.46 -10.36 -0.70
N LEU A 143 6.29 -10.24 -2.00
CA LEU A 143 6.12 -11.35 -2.95
C LEU A 143 7.35 -11.58 -3.83
N TRP A 144 8.17 -10.56 -4.04
CA TRP A 144 9.38 -10.62 -4.85
C TRP A 144 10.42 -9.64 -4.29
N PRO A 145 11.73 -9.95 -4.33
CA PRO A 145 12.35 -11.16 -4.86
C PRO A 145 12.09 -12.42 -4.00
N PRO A 146 12.22 -13.66 -4.55
CA PRO A 146 11.84 -14.90 -3.86
C PRO A 146 12.53 -15.09 -2.52
N GLN A 147 13.78 -14.63 -2.41
CA GLN A 147 14.61 -14.70 -1.20
C GLN A 147 14.08 -13.80 -0.07
N ARG A 148 13.12 -12.92 -0.36
CA ARG A 148 12.56 -11.93 0.56
C ARG A 148 11.07 -12.08 0.79
N ILE A 149 10.47 -13.16 0.28
CA ILE A 149 9.06 -13.45 0.53
C ILE A 149 8.83 -13.53 2.03
N SER A 150 8.06 -12.58 2.55
CA SER A 150 7.86 -12.40 3.98
C SER A 150 6.51 -11.74 4.23
N LYS A 151 5.94 -11.99 5.42
CA LYS A 151 4.73 -11.31 5.85
C LYS A 151 5.12 -9.96 6.47
N ILE A 152 4.43 -8.91 6.06
CA ILE A 152 4.56 -7.56 6.63
C ILE A 152 3.33 -7.34 7.50
N GLY A 153 3.54 -7.13 8.79
CA GLY A 153 2.45 -7.03 9.76
C GLY A 153 2.19 -8.36 10.47
N GLN A 154 2.85 -8.52 11.60
CA GLN A 154 2.30 -8.81 12.93
C GLN A 154 3.44 -8.69 13.93
#